data_AF-A0A382M7B0-F1
#
_entry.id   AF-A0A382M7B0-F1
#
_cell.length_a   1.000
_cell.length_b   1.000
_cell.length_c   1.000
_cell.angle_alpha   90.00
_cell.angle_beta   90.00
_cell.angle_gamma   90.00
#
_symmetry.space_group_name_H-M   'P 1'
#
loop_
_entity.id
_entity.type
_entity.pdbx_description
1 polymer ?
#
loop_
_entity_poly.entity_id
_entity_poly.type
_entity_poly.pdbx_seq_one_letter_code
_entity_poly.pdbx_strand_id
1 'polypeptide(L)'
;MIREELLIEEEELQAGIDDPNLKLFDATVLLTPREGESGQSRYNDGHLPGAGFLDHAAISREQASPMFMLPGEAELAAAIGNLGISNDNDVVV
;
A
#
# COMPACT_ATOMS: atom_id res chain seq x y z
N MET A 1 -7.98 -17.92 -10.17
CA MET A 1 -8.35 -18.42 -8.84
C MET A 1 -8.36 -17.21 -7.94
N ILE A 2 -9.54 -16.83 -7.44
CA ILE A 2 -9.65 -15.77 -6.42
C ILE A 2 -9.31 -16.43 -5.09
N ARG A 3 -8.45 -15.78 -4.31
CA ARG A 3 -8.10 -16.19 -2.95
C ARG A 3 -8.96 -15.36 -2.00
N GLU A 4 -10.18 -15.84 -1.75
CA GLU A 4 -11.16 -15.16 -0.89
C GLU A 4 -10.60 -14.89 0.51
N GLU A 5 -9.66 -15.73 0.96
CA GLU A 5 -8.96 -15.56 2.24
C GLU A 5 -8.03 -14.33 2.30
N LEU A 6 -7.78 -13.66 1.18
CA LEU A 6 -6.97 -12.43 1.09
C LEU A 6 -7.81 -11.17 0.89
N LEU A 7 -9.14 -11.28 0.89
CA LEU A 7 -10.06 -10.16 0.77
C LEU A 7 -10.70 -9.86 2.12
N ILE A 8 -11.08 -8.60 2.32
CA ILE A 8 -11.80 -8.12 3.49
C ILE A 8 -12.95 -7.25 3.02
N GLU A 9 -14.13 -7.42 3.62
CA GLU A 9 -15.31 -6.61 3.32
C GLU A 9 -15.35 -5.36 4.21
N GLU A 10 -16.13 -4.36 3.78
CA GLU A 10 -16.25 -3.07 4.48
C GLU A 10 -16.67 -3.24 5.94
N GLU A 11 -17.69 -4.07 6.21
CA GLU A 11 -18.20 -4.26 7.57
C GLU A 11 -17.17 -4.93 8.49
N GLU A 12 -16.35 -5.83 7.96
CA GLU A 12 -15.28 -6.49 8.71
C GLU A 12 -14.12 -5.53 9.01
N LEU A 13 -13.69 -4.76 8.00
CA LEU A 13 -12.66 -3.74 8.18
C LEU A 13 -13.12 -2.69 9.20
N GLN A 14 -14.35 -2.21 9.11
CA GLN A 14 -14.87 -1.20 10.04
C GLN A 14 -14.94 -1.72 11.49
N ALA A 15 -15.22 -3.00 11.70
CA ALA A 15 -15.22 -3.60 13.03
C ALA A 15 -13.81 -3.67 13.67
N GLY A 16 -12.76 -3.78 12.84
CA GLY A 16 -11.36 -3.90 13.28
C GLY A 16 -10.49 -2.64 13.08
N ILE A 17 -11.03 -1.54 12.56
CA ILE A 17 -10.23 -0.40 12.07
C ILE A 17 -9.39 0.29 13.15
N ASP A 18 -9.80 0.19 14.42
CA ASP A 18 -9.09 0.76 15.57
C ASP A 18 -8.05 -0.21 16.18
N ASP A 19 -7.88 -1.42 15.64
CA ASP A 19 -6.86 -2.36 16.10
C ASP A 19 -5.45 -1.81 15.82
N PRO A 20 -4.61 -1.58 16.84
CA PRO A 20 -3.25 -1.07 16.64
C PRO A 20 -2.34 -2.02 15.82
N ASN A 21 -2.67 -3.31 15.73
CA ASN A 21 -1.95 -4.29 14.92
C ASN A 21 -2.27 -4.18 13.43
N LEU A 22 -3.46 -3.66 13.09
CA LEU A 22 -3.88 -3.44 11.71
C LEU A 22 -3.13 -2.25 11.11
N LYS A 23 -2.51 -2.47 9.94
CA LYS A 23 -1.92 -1.40 9.12
C LYS A 23 -2.72 -1.25 7.84
N LEU A 24 -3.54 -0.21 7.81
CA LEU A 24 -4.35 0.15 6.66
C LEU A 24 -3.57 1.11 5.74
N PHE A 25 -3.51 0.81 4.45
CA PHE A 25 -2.88 1.68 3.47
C PHE A 25 -3.80 1.95 2.29
N ASP A 26 -3.69 3.14 1.74
CA ASP A 26 -4.10 3.43 0.37
C ASP A 26 -2.87 3.25 -0.54
N ALA A 27 -2.94 2.36 -1.52
CA ALA A 27 -1.88 2.14 -2.52
C ALA A 27 -2.27 2.61 -3.93
N THR A 28 -3.09 3.66 -4.03
CA THR A 28 -3.56 4.19 -5.31
C THR A 28 -2.41 4.61 -6.22
N VAL A 29 -2.42 4.08 -7.44
CA VAL A 29 -1.59 4.54 -8.56
C VAL A 29 -2.51 5.04 -9.67
N LEU A 30 -2.26 6.25 -10.16
CA LEU A 30 -2.99 6.80 -11.30
C LEU A 30 -2.26 6.41 -12.58
N LEU A 31 -2.93 5.63 -13.42
CA LEU A 31 -2.37 5.12 -14.66
C LEU A 31 -2.91 5.88 -15.87
N THR A 32 -2.00 6.31 -16.73
CA THR A 32 -2.30 6.64 -18.13
C THR A 32 -1.76 5.53 -19.03
N PRO A 33 -2.08 5.50 -20.34
CA PRO A 33 -1.54 4.47 -21.23
C PRO A 33 -0.01 4.43 -21.33
N ARG A 34 0.70 5.46 -20.88
CA ARG A 34 2.17 5.57 -21.01
C ARG A 34 2.89 5.79 -19.69
N GLU A 35 2.20 6.23 -18.64
CA GLU A 35 2.80 6.70 -17.40
C GLU A 35 1.99 6.19 -16.20
N GLY A 36 2.67 6.01 -15.07
CA GLY A 36 2.02 5.81 -13.78
C GLY A 36 2.54 6.86 -12.80
N GLU A 37 1.63 7.53 -12.11
CA GLU A 37 1.94 8.55 -11.12
C GLU A 37 1.40 8.16 -9.73
N SER A 38 2.04 8.72 -8.70
CA SER A 38 1.63 8.53 -7.31
C SER A 38 0.21 9.07 -7.10
N GLY A 39 -0.66 8.26 -6.49
CA GLY A 39 -2.01 8.66 -6.09
C GLY A 39 -2.07 9.60 -4.88
N GLN A 40 -0.92 10.05 -4.36
CA GLN A 40 -0.84 10.80 -3.10
C GLN A 40 -1.73 12.05 -3.07
N SER A 41 -1.91 12.73 -4.22
CA SER A 41 -2.84 13.87 -4.28
C SER A 41 -4.27 13.46 -3.95
N ARG A 42 -4.75 12.30 -4.43
CA ARG A 42 -6.11 11.81 -4.15
C ARG A 42 -6.26 11.35 -2.71
N TYR A 43 -5.24 10.66 -2.20
CA TYR A 43 -5.19 10.29 -0.79
C TYR A 43 -5.35 11.55 0.10
N ASN A 44 -4.61 12.63 -0.20
CA ASN A 44 -4.70 13.88 0.54
C ASN A 44 -6.07 14.58 0.42
N ASP A 45 -6.78 14.39 -0.70
CA ASP A 45 -8.15 14.92 -0.87
C ASP A 45 -9.17 14.16 -0.01
N GLY A 46 -8.92 12.88 0.26
CA GLY A 46 -9.72 12.07 1.17
C GLY A 46 -9.31 10.59 1.18
N HIS A 47 -9.21 10.04 2.38
CA HIS A 47 -8.85 8.65 2.64
C HIS A 47 -9.56 8.16 3.91
N LEU A 48 -9.53 6.86 4.16
CA LEU A 48 -10.04 6.31 5.43
C LEU A 48 -9.25 6.86 6.63
N PRO A 49 -9.90 7.12 7.78
CA PRO A 49 -9.20 7.53 8.99
C PRO A 49 -8.13 6.50 9.40
N GLY A 50 -6.95 6.98 9.79
CA GLY A 50 -5.84 6.12 10.22
C GLY A 50 -5.07 5.41 9.11
N ALA A 51 -5.57 5.42 7.86
CA ALA A 51 -4.85 4.83 6.73
C ALA A 51 -3.57 5.62 6.43
N GLY A 52 -2.45 4.93 6.22
CA GLY A 52 -1.25 5.50 5.60
C GLY A 52 -1.36 5.54 4.08
N PHE A 53 -0.47 6.27 3.40
CA PHE A 53 -0.32 6.16 1.94
C PHE A 53 0.91 5.33 1.61
N LEU A 54 0.72 4.23 0.86
CA LEU A 54 1.78 3.38 0.34
C LEU A 54 2.09 3.84 -1.09
N ASP A 55 3.09 4.71 -1.23
CA ASP A 55 3.52 5.18 -2.54
C ASP A 55 4.25 4.07 -3.30
N HIS A 56 3.54 3.44 -4.23
CA HIS A 56 4.06 2.36 -5.05
C HIS A 56 5.29 2.79 -5.87
N ALA A 57 5.39 4.06 -6.27
CA ALA A 57 6.56 4.57 -6.99
C ALA A 57 7.78 4.66 -6.08
N ALA A 58 7.58 5.08 -4.82
CA ALA A 58 8.66 5.25 -3.85
C ALA A 58 9.25 3.93 -3.34
N ILE A 59 8.44 2.86 -3.29
CA ILE A 59 8.92 1.53 -2.87
C ILE A 59 9.39 0.66 -4.03
N SER A 60 9.35 1.16 -5.26
CA SER A 60 9.81 0.45 -6.46
C SER A 60 11.27 0.75 -6.77
N ARG A 61 11.89 -0.11 -7.58
CA ARG A 61 13.25 0.12 -8.06
C ARG A 61 13.35 1.44 -8.83
N GLU A 62 14.25 2.32 -8.38
CA GLU A 62 14.49 3.60 -9.04
C GLU A 62 14.88 3.43 -10.51
N GLN A 63 14.36 4.31 -11.37
CA GLN A 63 14.68 4.41 -12.80
C GLN A 63 14.57 3.07 -13.56
N ALA A 64 13.65 2.21 -13.14
CA ALA A 64 13.39 0.96 -13.83
C ALA A 64 12.58 1.16 -15.12
N SER A 65 12.90 0.36 -16.14
CA SER A 65 12.08 0.18 -17.33
C SER A 65 11.86 -1.32 -17.51
N PRO A 66 10.62 -1.84 -17.38
CA PRO A 66 9.37 -1.10 -17.13
C PRO A 66 9.29 -0.44 -15.75
N MET A 67 8.32 0.47 -15.55
CA MET A 67 8.08 1.13 -14.24
C MET A 67 7.62 0.12 -13.18
N PHE A 68 7.70 0.52 -11.90
CA PHE A 68 7.24 -0.26 -10.74
C PHE A 68 7.85 -1.66 -10.58
N MET A 69 9.11 -1.83 -11.03
CA MET A 69 9.82 -3.09 -10.79
C MET A 69 10.13 -3.26 -9.31
N LEU A 70 10.08 -4.52 -8.85
CA LEU A 70 10.48 -4.86 -7.49
C LEU A 70 11.94 -4.43 -7.25
N PRO A 71 12.25 -3.71 -6.16
CA PRO A 71 13.63 -3.42 -5.79
C PRO A 71 14.29 -4.68 -5.18
N GLY A 72 15.52 -4.56 -4.70
CA GLY A 72 16.17 -5.65 -3.95
C GLY A 72 15.43 -5.94 -2.65
N GLU A 73 15.51 -7.18 -2.15
CA GLU A 73 14.80 -7.60 -0.92
C GLU A 73 15.08 -6.69 0.29
N ALA A 74 16.35 -6.31 0.49
CA ALA A 74 16.74 -5.41 1.59
C ALA A 74 16.18 -3.99 1.43
N GLU A 75 16.11 -3.49 0.20
CA GLU A 75 15.54 -2.18 -0.11
C GLU A 75 14.03 -2.18 0.12
N LEU A 76 13.34 -3.23 -0.35
CA LEU A 76 11.91 -3.41 -0.12
C LEU A 76 11.61 -3.53 1.37
N ALA A 77 12.34 -4.38 2.09
CA ALA A 77 12.14 -4.59 3.52
C ALA A 77 12.34 -3.30 4.33
N ALA A 78 13.35 -2.48 3.97
CA ALA A 78 13.56 -1.18 4.60
C ALA A 78 12.42 -0.20 4.29
N ALA A 79 11.95 -0.14 3.03
CA ALA A 79 10.85 0.71 2.64
C ALA A 79 9.53 0.35 3.37
N ILE A 80 9.20 -0.94 3.41
CA ILE A 80 8.02 -1.48 4.13
C ILE A 80 8.15 -1.24 5.64
N GLY A 81 9.33 -1.45 6.22
CA GLY A 81 9.59 -1.15 7.64
C GLY A 81 9.43 0.33 7.99
N ASN A 82 9.82 1.24 7.10
CA ASN A 82 9.63 2.68 7.27
C ASN A 82 8.15 3.11 7.24
N LEU A 83 7.27 2.29 6.65
CA LEU A 83 5.81 2.46 6.74
C LEU A 83 5.23 1.96 8.08
N GLY A 84 6.07 1.42 8.97
CA GLY A 84 5.65 0.88 10.26
C GLY A 84 5.07 -0.53 10.20
N ILE A 85 5.33 -1.26 9.11
CA ILE A 85 4.93 -2.66 8.94
C ILE A 85 6.04 -3.57 9.49
N SER A 86 5.64 -4.55 10.29
CA SER A 86 6.45 -5.67 10.77
C SER A 86 5.81 -6.99 10.36
N ASN A 87 6.51 -8.11 10.62
CA ASN A 87 6.00 -9.45 10.30
C ASN A 87 4.78 -9.88 11.13
N ASP A 88 4.46 -9.15 12.20
CA ASP A 88 3.34 -9.47 13.10
C ASP A 88 2.06 -8.67 12.77
N ASN A 89 2.13 -7.72 11.83
CA ASN A 89 1.00 -6.88 11.48
C ASN A 89 0.10 -7.54 10.43
N ASP A 90 -1.21 -7.33 10.62
CA ASP A 90 -2.18 -7.53 9.55
C ASP A 90 -2.19 -6.28 8.67
N VAL A 91 -2.09 -6.46 7.35
CA VAL A 91 -2.00 -5.36 6.39
C VAL A 91 -3.18 -5.41 5.44
N VAL A 92 -3.91 -4.30 5.33
CA VAL A 92 -4.99 -4.11 4.37
C VAL A 92 -4.62 -2.95 3.45
N VAL A 93 -4.88 -3.12 2.16
CA VAL A 93 -4.49 -2.20 1.08
C VAL A 93 -5.67 -1.94 0.16
#